data_AF-A0A1Y5N6A2-F1
#
_entry.id   AF-A0A1Y5N6A2-F1
#
_cell.length_a   1.000
_cell.length_b   1.000
_cell.length_c   1.000
_cell.angle_alpha   90.00
_cell.angle_beta   90.00
_cell.angle_gamma   90.00
#
_symmetry.space_group_name_H-M   'P 1'
#
loop_
_entity.id
_entity.type
_entity.pdbx_description
1 polymer ?
#
loop_
_entity_poly.entity_id
_entity_poly.type
_entity_poly.pdbx_seq_one_letter_code
_entity_poly.pdbx_strand_id
1 'polypeptide(L)'
;MIKFELDDVENYKLELGDKFYLPEREKRQNLRTGDIVKLIFRFEDDEFAQVERMYAVVSETNNGEFTGILDNEPFIYKRLFKCWR
;
A
#
# COMPACT_ATOMS: atom_id res chain seq x y z
N MET A 1 16.83 6.75 10.07
CA MET A 1 16.60 5.48 9.34
C MET A 1 15.16 5.51 8.87
N ILE A 2 14.89 5.33 7.58
CA ILE A 2 13.51 5.41 7.07
C ILE A 2 12.75 4.15 7.50
N LYS A 3 11.64 4.35 8.20
CA LYS A 3 10.68 3.30 8.53
C LYS A 3 9.67 3.19 7.39
N PHE A 4 9.33 1.97 7.03
CA PHE A 4 8.25 1.69 6.07
C PHE A 4 7.18 0.86 6.78
N GLU A 5 5.93 1.22 6.55
CA GLU A 5 4.78 0.46 7.04
C GLU A 5 3.66 0.42 6.00
N LEU A 6 2.87 -0.65 6.05
CA LEU A 6 1.63 -0.77 5.30
C LEU A 6 0.50 -0.18 6.14
N ASP A 7 -0.14 0.87 5.63
CA ASP A 7 -1.22 1.57 6.32
C ASP A 7 -2.52 0.77 6.32
N ASP A 8 -3.31 0.90 7.38
CA ASP A 8 -4.64 0.30 7.49
C ASP A 8 -5.70 1.14 6.77
N VAL A 9 -6.26 0.58 5.69
CA VAL A 9 -7.30 1.23 4.87
C VAL A 9 -8.63 1.41 5.59
N GLU A 10 -8.91 0.65 6.65
CA GLU A 10 -10.12 0.82 7.47
C GLU A 10 -10.06 2.14 8.25
N ASN A 11 -8.87 2.51 8.76
CA ASN A 11 -8.67 3.80 9.43
C ASN A 11 -8.94 4.97 8.46
N TYR A 12 -8.46 4.89 7.21
CA TYR A 12 -8.78 5.89 6.19
C TYR A 12 -10.28 5.99 5.91
N LYS A 13 -10.99 4.86 5.88
CA LYS A 13 -12.44 4.86 5.66
C LYS A 13 -13.18 5.53 6.82
N LEU A 14 -12.74 5.30 8.05
CA LEU A 14 -13.31 5.95 9.25
C LEU A 14 -13.06 7.47 9.24
N GLU A 15 -11.85 7.90 8.90
CA GLU A 15 -11.49 9.33 8.91
C GLU A 15 -12.12 10.12 7.75
N LEU A 16 -12.13 9.54 6.55
CA LEU A 16 -12.53 10.25 5.33
C LEU A 16 -13.96 9.96 4.89
N GLY A 17 -14.61 8.95 5.48
CA GLY A 17 -15.98 8.56 5.15
C GLY A 17 -16.17 8.32 3.66
N ASP A 18 -17.14 8.98 3.05
CA ASP A 18 -17.50 8.79 1.64
C ASP A 18 -16.48 9.38 0.65
N LYS A 19 -15.54 10.20 1.13
CA LYS A 19 -14.44 10.71 0.29
C LYS A 19 -13.39 9.64 0.01
N PHE A 20 -13.42 8.53 0.75
CA PHE A 20 -12.54 7.39 0.54
C PHE A 20 -13.33 6.17 0.08
N TYR A 21 -13.06 5.75 -1.15
CA TYR A 21 -13.61 4.51 -1.69
C TYR A 21 -12.83 3.32 -1.13
N LEU A 22 -13.53 2.47 -0.38
CA LEU A 22 -13.03 1.20 0.11
C LEU A 22 -13.94 0.09 -0.46
N PRO A 23 -13.40 -0.89 -1.21
CA PRO A 23 -14.19 -2.02 -1.66
C PRO A 23 -14.78 -2.81 -0.49
N GLU A 24 -15.95 -3.40 -0.74
CA GLU A 24 -16.63 -4.28 0.22
C GLU A 24 -15.69 -5.37 0.75
N ARG A 25 -15.86 -5.72 2.04
CA ARG A 25 -15.01 -6.69 2.72
C ARG A 25 -14.94 -8.03 1.99
N GLU A 26 -16.06 -8.52 1.47
CA GLU A 26 -16.12 -9.78 0.73
C GLU A 26 -15.20 -9.78 -0.50
N LYS A 27 -15.13 -8.67 -1.24
CA LYS A 27 -14.23 -8.54 -2.40
C LYS A 27 -12.76 -8.54 -1.97
N ARG A 28 -12.45 -7.93 -0.82
CA ARG A 28 -11.08 -7.88 -0.27
C ARG A 28 -10.62 -9.21 0.30
N GLN A 29 -11.53 -10.03 0.83
CA GLN A 29 -11.22 -11.35 1.38
C GLN A 29 -11.16 -12.45 0.32
N ASN A 30 -11.78 -12.24 -0.84
CA ASN A 30 -11.84 -13.21 -1.94
C ASN A 30 -10.98 -12.80 -3.15
N LEU A 31 -9.80 -12.26 -2.89
CA LEU A 31 -8.80 -12.00 -3.93
C LEU A 31 -8.38 -13.30 -4.61
N ARG A 32 -7.93 -13.20 -5.85
CA ARG A 32 -7.42 -14.30 -6.66
C ARG A 32 -6.06 -13.95 -7.22
N THR A 33 -5.26 -14.97 -7.52
CA THR A 33 -4.03 -14.80 -8.30
C THR A 33 -4.33 -14.08 -9.62
N GLY A 34 -3.55 -13.05 -9.91
CA GLY A 34 -3.72 -12.16 -11.05
C GLY A 34 -4.51 -10.88 -10.76
N ASP A 35 -5.20 -10.79 -9.61
CA ASP A 35 -5.88 -9.56 -9.22
C ASP A 35 -4.86 -8.44 -8.95
N ILE A 36 -5.27 -7.21 -9.21
CA ILE A 36 -4.47 -6.01 -8.92
C ILE A 36 -5.08 -5.31 -7.73
N VAL A 37 -4.28 -5.15 -6.67
CA VAL A 37 -4.68 -4.45 -5.45
C VAL A 37 -3.93 -3.13 -5.31
N LYS A 38 -4.57 -2.15 -4.68
CA LYS A 38 -3.97 -0.86 -4.34
C LYS A 38 -3.63 -0.85 -2.85
N LEU A 39 -2.36 -0.62 -2.55
CA LEU A 39 -1.80 -0.55 -1.21
C LEU A 39 -1.40 0.88 -0.86
N ILE A 40 -1.42 1.21 0.42
CA ILE A 40 -0.99 2.51 0.94
C ILE A 40 0.22 2.25 1.83
N PHE A 41 1.36 2.81 1.44
CA PHE A 41 2.60 2.71 2.21
C PHE A 41 2.90 4.06 2.85
N ARG A 42 3.26 4.03 4.13
CA ARG A 42 3.78 5.19 4.84
C ARG A 42 5.28 5.04 5.04
N PHE A 43 5.98 6.12 4.73
CA PHE A 43 7.41 6.28 4.91
C PHE A 43 7.63 7.41 5.90
N GLU A 44 8.32 7.13 6.99
CA GLU A 44 8.58 8.13 8.02
C GLU A 44 10.05 8.07 8.45
N ASP A 45 10.63 9.25 8.63
CA ASP A 45 11.87 9.44 9.39
C ASP A 45 11.77 10.70 10.26
N ASP A 46 12.88 11.08 10.88
CA ASP A 46 12.91 12.19 11.83
C ASP A 46 12.59 13.55 11.18
N GLU A 47 12.63 13.66 9.85
CA GLU A 47 12.44 14.91 9.11
C GLU A 47 11.15 14.93 8.29
N PHE A 48 10.64 13.77 7.85
CA PHE A 48 9.44 13.72 7.01
C PHE A 48 8.55 12.51 7.25
N ALA A 49 7.26 12.70 6.95
CA ALA A 49 6.30 11.63 6.72
C ALA A 49 5.74 11.74 5.29
N GLN A 50 5.75 10.65 4.54
CA GLN A 50 5.26 10.57 3.17
C GLN A 50 4.38 9.33 3.00
N VAL A 51 3.25 9.49 2.33
CA VAL A 51 2.34 8.39 1.97
C VAL A 51 2.37 8.18 0.47
N GLU A 52 2.57 6.93 0.03
CA GLU A 52 2.50 6.56 -1.39
C GLU A 52 1.46 5.46 -1.60
N ARG A 53 0.74 5.56 -2.72
CA ARG A 53 -0.20 4.53 -3.17
C ARG A 53 0.46 3.70 -4.25
N MET A 54 0.50 2.39 -4.02
CA MET A 54 1.20 1.45 -4.88
C MET A 54 0.24 0.38 -5.38
N TYR A 55 0.56 -0.25 -6.50
CA TYR A 55 -0.22 -1.35 -7.04
C TYR A 55 0.57 -2.64 -6.89
N ALA A 56 -0.09 -3.72 -6.48
CA ALA A 56 0.50 -5.04 -6.41
C ALA A 56 -0.32 -6.03 -7.21
N VAL A 57 0.36 -6.88 -7.97
CA VAL A 57 -0.25 -8.04 -8.64
C VAL A 57 -0.21 -9.20 -7.68
N VAL A 58 -1.37 -9.76 -7.36
CA VAL A 58 -1.50 -10.92 -6.47
C VAL A 58 -0.89 -12.15 -7.14
N SER A 59 0.14 -12.73 -6.53
CA SER A 59 0.79 -13.96 -7.01
C SER A 59 0.21 -15.21 -6.33
N GLU A 60 -0.18 -15.10 -5.06
CA GLU A 60 -0.72 -16.20 -4.26
C GLU A 60 -1.74 -15.68 -3.25
N THR A 61 -2.72 -16.51 -2.91
CA THR A 61 -3.73 -16.22 -1.89
C THR A 61 -3.84 -17.39 -0.92
N ASN A 62 -3.85 -17.11 0.39
CA ASN A 62 -3.97 -18.12 1.43
C ASN A 62 -4.88 -17.61 2.56
N ASN A 63 -6.07 -18.20 2.71
CA ASN A 63 -6.98 -17.96 3.84
C ASN A 63 -7.23 -16.48 4.20
N GLY A 64 -7.40 -15.62 3.20
CA GLY A 64 -7.66 -14.18 3.37
C GLY A 64 -6.40 -13.31 3.43
N GLU A 65 -5.22 -13.91 3.40
CA GLU A 65 -3.95 -13.25 3.12
C GLU A 65 -3.58 -13.42 1.65
N PHE A 66 -2.73 -12.54 1.13
CA PHE A 66 -2.19 -12.67 -0.20
C PHE A 66 -0.71 -12.25 -0.24
N THR A 67 0.04 -12.90 -1.12
CA THR A 67 1.37 -12.46 -1.53
C THR A 67 1.24 -11.81 -2.90
N GLY A 68 1.97 -10.72 -3.13
CA GLY A 68 1.96 -10.04 -4.42
C GLY A 68 3.26 -9.32 -4.70
N ILE A 69 3.45 -8.96 -5.96
CA ILE A 69 4.60 -8.22 -6.45
C ILE A 69 4.16 -6.80 -6.74
N LEU A 70 4.87 -5.81 -6.19
CA LEU A 70 4.63 -4.41 -6.52
C LEU A 70 4.88 -4.18 -8.01
N ASP A 71 3.88 -3.65 -8.70
CA ASP A 71 3.90 -3.34 -10.13
C ASP A 71 3.72 -1.83 -10.32
N ASN A 72 4.60 -1.07 -9.68
CA ASN A 72 4.74 0.36 -9.88
C ASN A 72 6.17 0.82 -9.53
N GLU A 73 6.61 1.93 -10.13
CA GLU A 73 7.81 2.64 -9.69
C GLU A 73 7.43 3.62 -8.56
N PRO A 74 7.80 3.37 -7.29
CA PRO A 74 7.47 4.29 -6.22
C PRO A 74 8.37 5.52 -6.26
N PHE A 75 7.81 6.67 -5.90
CA PHE A 75 8.51 7.95 -5.97
C PHE A 75 9.65 8.04 -4.95
N ILE A 76 9.53 7.33 -3.82
CA ILE A 76 10.52 7.30 -2.75
C ILE A 76 11.91 6.91 -3.25
N TYR A 77 12.04 6.03 -4.26
CA TYR A 77 13.34 5.64 -4.79
C TYR A 77 14.11 6.83 -5.37
N LYS A 78 13.44 7.75 -6.07
CA LYS A 78 14.08 8.97 -6.60
C LYS A 78 14.67 9.86 -5.49
N ARG A 79 14.17 9.75 -4.26
CA ARG A 79 14.68 10.49 -3.10
C ARG A 79 15.75 9.71 -2.33
N LEU A 80 15.59 8.40 -2.15
CA LEU A 80 16.62 7.56 -1.52
C LEU A 80 17.96 7.66 -2.27
N PHE A 81 17.94 7.73 -3.60
CA PHE A 81 19.16 7.96 -4.39
C PHE A 81 19.75 9.38 -4.25
N LYS A 82 18.98 10.38 -3.79
CA LYS A 82 19.51 11.73 -3.48
C LYS A 82 20.20 11.80 -2.12
N CYS A 83 19.72 11.08 -1.11
CA CYS A 83 20.32 11.08 0.23
C CYS A 83 21.57 10.19 0.34
N TRP A 84 21.94 9.48 -0.72
CA TRP A 84 23.13 8.62 -0.82
C TRP A 84 24.28 9.24 -1.62
N ARG A 85 24.28 10.58 -1.79
CA ARG A 85 25.32 11.31 -2.50
C ARG A 85 26.09 12.25 -1.57
#